data_AF-X0TEX0-F1
#
_entry.id   AF-X0TEX0-F1
#
_cell.length_a   1.000
_cell.length_b   1.000
_cell.length_c   1.000
_cell.angle_alpha   90.00
_cell.angle_beta   90.00
_cell.angle_gamma   90.00
#
_symmetry.space_group_name_H-M   'P 1'
#
loop_
_entity.id
_entity.type
_entity.pdbx_description
1 polymer ?
#
loop_
_entity_poly.entity_id
_entity_poly.type
_entity_poly.pdbx_seq_one_letter_code
_entity_poly.pdbx_strand_id
1 'polypeptide(L)'
;RNDWKGKDRIHFWNMENELNWTCLWRSFLAKSIANKEQQWAWLDGNFTKEVIETIRDAIEAEDPLAIKTHNFNTAPMMIADILAILQVMTGHPGLALPNWAVGWYSVLAWKDYVDVVGLGAYPNYIWSDPVLGYAVAPYVLTASQLTGKPAMVVESGYPTSPNLSLPFPPWWYTEENQAEYIRQAIPLTQEVSALLLLKEPQTKCGLGFIYWALATGEEQGEHKFLVMENYQGLMHLPNDPRGLYKEGFYAFKDTLCYSSLIDTTWQSISQGYTTV
;
A
#
# COMPACT_ATOMS: atom_id res chain seq x y z
N ARG A 1 6.79 -4.63 -33.91
CA ARG A 1 7.79 -4.57 -32.81
C ARG A 1 7.32 -5.61 -31.81
N ASN A 2 7.76 -6.87 -31.94
CA ASN A 2 7.09 -8.02 -31.29
C ASN A 2 8.04 -8.84 -30.39
N ASP A 3 9.15 -8.25 -29.97
CA ASP A 3 10.19 -8.91 -29.17
C ASP A 3 10.37 -8.25 -27.80
N TRP A 4 9.27 -7.77 -27.19
CA TRP A 4 9.32 -7.33 -25.80
C TRP A 4 9.54 -8.55 -24.89
N LYS A 5 10.79 -8.73 -24.46
CA LYS A 5 11.23 -9.80 -23.54
C LYS A 5 10.65 -9.69 -22.12
N GLY A 6 9.89 -8.64 -21.82
CA GLY A 6 9.31 -8.45 -20.50
C GLY A 6 8.17 -9.43 -20.20
N LYS A 7 7.42 -9.86 -21.23
CA LYS A 7 6.30 -10.80 -21.06
C LYS A 7 6.73 -12.16 -20.49
N ASP A 8 7.92 -12.63 -20.86
CA ASP A 8 8.47 -13.91 -20.35
C ASP A 8 9.12 -13.76 -18.96
N ARG A 9 9.08 -12.57 -18.36
CA ARG A 9 9.77 -12.25 -17.09
C ARG A 9 8.86 -11.62 -16.04
N ILE A 10 7.75 -11.00 -16.44
CA ILE A 10 6.80 -10.33 -15.56
C ILE A 10 5.53 -11.17 -15.47
N HIS A 11 5.40 -11.91 -14.37
CA HIS A 11 4.23 -12.76 -14.11
C HIS A 11 3.34 -12.20 -13.00
N PHE A 12 3.68 -11.03 -12.44
CA PHE A 12 2.91 -10.36 -11.40
C PHE A 12 2.69 -8.91 -11.80
N TRP A 13 1.43 -8.54 -11.98
CA TRP A 13 1.02 -7.24 -12.52
C TRP A 13 0.19 -6.49 -11.50
N ASN A 14 0.67 -5.33 -11.07
CA ASN A 14 -0.19 -4.33 -10.46
C ASN A 14 -0.95 -3.63 -11.58
N MET A 15 -2.25 -3.94 -11.71
CA MET A 15 -3.09 -3.45 -12.80
C MET A 15 -3.23 -1.93 -12.79
N GLU A 16 -3.41 -1.36 -11.59
CA GLU A 16 -3.39 0.08 -11.39
C GLU A 16 -3.01 0.42 -9.93
N ASN A 17 -2.41 1.58 -9.74
CA ASN A 17 -2.09 2.21 -8.47
C ASN A 17 -3.27 3.06 -7.94
N GLU A 18 -3.86 2.64 -6.83
CA GLU A 18 -4.73 3.47 -5.99
C GLU A 18 -5.93 4.08 -6.73
N LEU A 19 -6.59 3.29 -7.57
CA LEU A 19 -7.76 3.76 -8.33
C LEU A 19 -8.90 4.19 -7.39
N ASN A 20 -9.01 3.54 -6.23
CA ASN A 20 -9.96 3.91 -5.16
C ASN A 20 -9.62 5.23 -4.45
N TRP A 21 -8.38 5.70 -4.56
CA TRP A 21 -7.91 6.98 -4.01
C TRP A 21 -7.87 8.09 -5.07
N THR A 22 -7.87 7.71 -6.35
CA THR A 22 -7.79 8.63 -7.48
C THR A 22 -8.93 9.66 -7.46
N CYS A 23 -10.12 9.28 -7.00
CA CYS A 23 -11.22 10.23 -6.84
C CYS A 23 -10.88 11.37 -5.87
N LEU A 24 -10.14 11.08 -4.80
CA LEU A 24 -9.72 12.07 -3.79
C LEU A 24 -8.58 12.95 -4.32
N TRP A 25 -7.55 12.33 -4.89
CA TRP A 25 -6.44 13.07 -5.51
C TRP A 25 -6.94 14.01 -6.61
N ARG A 26 -7.79 13.53 -7.51
CA ARG A 26 -8.27 14.29 -8.67
C ARG A 26 -9.28 15.38 -8.30
N SER A 27 -10.09 15.15 -7.27
CA SER A 27 -11.14 16.11 -6.86
C SER A 27 -10.67 17.16 -5.87
N PHE A 28 -9.71 16.85 -4.99
CA PHE A 28 -9.34 17.74 -3.88
C PHE A 28 -7.89 18.25 -3.95
N LEU A 29 -6.96 17.49 -4.53
CA LEU A 29 -5.52 17.77 -4.41
C LEU A 29 -4.86 18.18 -5.74
N ALA A 30 -5.40 17.73 -6.88
CA ALA A 30 -4.89 18.07 -8.20
C ALA A 30 -5.29 19.51 -8.58
N LYS A 31 -4.46 20.49 -8.19
CA LYS A 31 -4.61 21.90 -8.61
C LYS A 31 -4.52 22.14 -10.13
N SER A 32 -4.12 21.15 -10.94
CA SER A 32 -3.64 21.37 -12.31
C SER A 32 -4.36 20.60 -13.41
N ILE A 33 -5.55 20.03 -13.19
CA ILE A 33 -6.27 19.43 -14.31
C ILE A 33 -6.97 20.54 -15.07
N ALA A 34 -6.44 20.85 -16.25
CA ALA A 34 -6.92 21.91 -17.12
C ALA A 34 -8.39 21.74 -17.56
N ASN A 35 -8.96 20.52 -17.42
CA ASN A 35 -10.33 20.22 -17.78
C ASN A 35 -11.11 19.58 -16.61
N LYS A 36 -12.10 20.33 -16.08
CA LYS A 36 -13.01 19.85 -15.03
C LYS A 36 -13.80 18.61 -15.44
N GLU A 37 -14.15 18.44 -16.71
CA GLU A 37 -14.90 17.26 -17.19
C GLU A 37 -14.11 15.96 -16.99
N GLN A 38 -12.79 16.00 -17.19
CA GLN A 38 -11.92 14.85 -16.94
C GLN A 38 -11.78 14.53 -15.45
N GLN A 39 -11.96 15.51 -14.55
CA GLN A 39 -11.97 15.26 -13.10
C GLN A 39 -13.20 14.45 -12.68
N TRP A 40 -14.36 14.77 -13.25
CA TRP A 40 -15.62 14.11 -12.91
C TRP A 40 -15.68 12.66 -13.36
N ALA A 41 -14.99 12.29 -14.44
CA ALA A 41 -14.92 10.89 -14.88
C ALA A 41 -14.34 9.96 -13.79
N TRP A 42 -13.33 10.43 -13.04
CA TRP A 42 -12.73 9.65 -11.93
C TRP A 42 -13.61 9.55 -10.68
N LEU A 43 -14.72 10.29 -10.62
CA LEU A 43 -15.74 10.15 -9.59
C LEU A 43 -16.84 9.15 -9.99
N ASP A 44 -16.90 8.76 -11.26
CA ASP A 44 -17.85 7.77 -11.75
C ASP A 44 -17.33 6.35 -11.48
N GLY A 45 -18.04 5.64 -10.61
CA GLY A 45 -17.75 4.25 -10.27
C GLY A 45 -17.86 3.31 -11.47
N ASN A 46 -18.69 3.62 -12.47
CA ASN A 46 -18.78 2.82 -13.70
C ASN A 46 -17.53 2.98 -14.56
N PHE A 47 -17.04 4.21 -14.71
CA PHE A 47 -15.80 4.47 -15.44
C PHE A 47 -14.60 3.78 -14.78
N THR A 48 -14.42 3.94 -13.47
CA THR A 48 -13.31 3.27 -12.76
C THR A 48 -13.39 1.74 -12.83
N LYS A 49 -14.61 1.19 -12.80
CA LYS A 49 -14.84 -0.23 -13.04
C LYS A 49 -14.46 -0.66 -14.47
N GLU A 50 -14.84 0.11 -15.47
CA GLU A 50 -14.48 -0.15 -16.88
C GLU A 50 -12.96 -0.13 -17.07
N VAL A 51 -12.26 0.79 -16.40
CA VAL A 51 -10.79 0.86 -16.42
C VAL A 51 -10.17 -0.45 -15.88
N ILE A 52 -10.57 -0.91 -14.68
CA ILE A 52 -9.98 -2.12 -14.09
C ILE A 52 -10.36 -3.39 -14.88
N GLU A 53 -11.58 -3.44 -15.44
CA GLU A 53 -12.03 -4.51 -16.33
C GLU A 53 -11.19 -4.58 -17.60
N THR A 54 -10.99 -3.43 -18.26
CA THR A 54 -10.22 -3.34 -19.50
C THR A 54 -8.77 -3.76 -19.29
N ILE A 55 -8.15 -3.34 -18.19
CA ILE A 55 -6.76 -3.71 -17.88
C ILE A 55 -6.65 -5.21 -17.60
N ARG A 56 -7.57 -5.78 -16.80
CA ARG A 56 -7.63 -7.23 -16.55
C ARG A 56 -7.71 -7.99 -17.88
N ASP A 57 -8.66 -7.62 -18.74
CA ASP A 57 -8.90 -8.32 -20.00
C ASP A 57 -7.70 -8.25 -20.94
N ALA A 58 -7.01 -7.10 -20.96
CA ALA A 58 -5.79 -6.95 -21.74
C ALA A 58 -4.64 -7.83 -21.22
N ILE A 59 -4.46 -7.93 -19.88
CA ILE A 59 -3.45 -8.81 -19.28
C ILE A 59 -3.79 -10.27 -19.57
N GLU A 60 -5.04 -10.69 -19.37
CA GLU A 60 -5.47 -12.07 -19.57
C GLU A 60 -5.39 -12.51 -21.04
N ALA A 61 -5.64 -11.59 -21.98
CA ALA A 61 -5.47 -11.85 -23.41
C ALA A 61 -4.00 -12.05 -23.82
N GLU A 62 -3.05 -11.35 -23.17
CA GLU A 62 -1.62 -11.43 -23.48
C GLU A 62 -0.91 -12.56 -22.71
N ASP A 63 -1.20 -12.72 -21.42
CA ASP A 63 -0.66 -13.75 -20.54
C ASP A 63 -1.75 -14.26 -19.56
N PRO A 64 -2.48 -15.34 -19.92
CA PRO A 64 -3.51 -15.94 -19.05
C PRO A 64 -2.99 -16.47 -17.72
N LEU A 65 -1.67 -16.67 -17.58
CA LEU A 65 -1.05 -17.17 -16.36
C LEU A 65 -0.53 -16.05 -15.45
N ALA A 66 -0.55 -14.79 -15.92
CA ALA A 66 -0.15 -13.64 -15.13
C ALA A 66 -1.04 -13.47 -13.88
N ILE A 67 -0.40 -13.30 -12.73
CA ILE A 67 -1.05 -12.94 -11.48
C ILE A 67 -1.37 -11.46 -11.51
N LYS A 68 -2.64 -11.13 -11.28
CA LYS A 68 -3.16 -9.77 -11.30
C LYS A 68 -3.40 -9.29 -9.87
N THR A 69 -2.92 -8.09 -9.57
CA THR A 69 -3.24 -7.38 -8.33
C THR A 69 -3.67 -5.95 -8.64
N HIS A 70 -4.21 -5.28 -7.64
CA HIS A 70 -4.50 -3.86 -7.68
C HIS A 70 -4.08 -3.27 -6.35
N ASN A 71 -3.41 -2.12 -6.37
CA ASN A 71 -3.00 -1.43 -5.16
C ASN A 71 -4.17 -0.62 -4.61
N PHE A 72 -4.94 -1.21 -3.69
CA PHE A 72 -6.00 -0.50 -2.96
C PHE A 72 -5.38 0.33 -1.84
N ASN A 73 -5.44 1.66 -1.96
CA ASN A 73 -4.96 2.53 -0.90
C ASN A 73 -5.90 2.43 0.32
N THR A 74 -5.35 2.34 1.52
CA THR A 74 -6.12 2.21 2.78
C THR A 74 -6.44 3.55 3.45
N ALA A 75 -5.82 4.66 3.05
CA ALA A 75 -6.12 6.00 3.54
C ALA A 75 -7.59 6.43 3.36
N PRO A 76 -8.29 6.16 2.24
CA PRO A 76 -9.72 6.46 2.17
C PRO A 76 -10.54 5.64 3.16
N MET A 77 -10.03 4.49 3.64
CA MET A 77 -10.66 3.71 4.71
C MET A 77 -10.53 4.40 6.06
N MET A 78 -9.37 5.02 6.34
CA MET A 78 -9.15 5.81 7.56
C MET A 78 -9.89 7.15 7.53
N ILE A 79 -9.86 7.83 6.38
CA ILE A 79 -10.46 9.15 6.17
C ILE A 79 -11.99 9.07 6.13
N ALA A 80 -12.56 7.94 5.68
CA ALA A 80 -13.98 7.64 5.78
C ALA A 80 -14.55 7.94 7.17
N ASP A 81 -13.91 7.37 8.19
CA ASP A 81 -14.36 7.44 9.57
C ASP A 81 -14.21 8.86 10.10
N ILE A 82 -13.11 9.54 9.75
CA ILE A 82 -12.87 10.94 10.09
C ILE A 82 -13.93 11.85 9.45
N LEU A 83 -14.22 11.69 8.16
CA LEU A 83 -15.22 12.48 7.45
C LEU A 83 -16.63 12.20 7.95
N ALA A 84 -16.96 10.95 8.28
CA ALA A 84 -18.23 10.57 8.89
C ALA A 84 -18.40 11.23 10.27
N ILE A 85 -17.36 11.20 11.11
CA ILE A 85 -17.35 11.90 12.41
C ILE A 85 -17.53 13.41 12.20
N LEU A 86 -16.78 14.02 11.28
CA LEU A 86 -16.88 15.44 10.98
C LEU A 86 -18.27 15.82 10.43
N GLN A 87 -18.88 14.98 9.60
CA GLN A 87 -20.24 15.19 9.11
C GLN A 87 -21.25 15.19 10.25
N VAL A 88 -21.13 14.26 11.21
CA VAL A 88 -21.98 14.21 12.40
C VAL A 88 -21.76 15.46 13.27
N MET A 89 -20.50 15.87 13.47
CA MET A 89 -20.16 17.01 14.32
C MET A 89 -20.53 18.37 13.71
N THR A 90 -20.44 18.50 12.39
CA THR A 90 -20.63 19.80 11.69
C THR A 90 -21.99 19.92 11.01
N GLY A 91 -22.72 18.82 10.82
CA GLY A 91 -23.99 18.78 10.11
C GLY A 91 -23.88 19.05 8.60
N HIS A 92 -22.66 19.08 8.03
CA HIS A 92 -22.44 19.44 6.63
C HIS A 92 -22.57 18.22 5.69
N PRO A 93 -23.59 18.16 4.81
CA PRO A 93 -23.86 16.97 3.99
C PRO A 93 -22.91 16.77 2.80
N GLY A 94 -21.96 17.69 2.58
CA GLY A 94 -21.07 17.71 1.40
C GLY A 94 -19.71 17.04 1.58
N LEU A 95 -19.45 16.40 2.71
CA LEU A 95 -18.17 15.72 3.01
C LEU A 95 -18.19 14.21 2.67
N ALA A 96 -19.29 13.70 2.10
CA ALA A 96 -19.43 12.31 1.77
C ALA A 96 -18.70 11.98 0.46
N LEU A 97 -17.74 11.07 0.55
CA LEU A 97 -17.11 10.46 -0.61
C LEU A 97 -18.07 9.43 -1.25
N PRO A 98 -17.92 9.11 -2.55
CA PRO A 98 -18.72 8.08 -3.17
C PRO A 98 -18.57 6.76 -2.42
N ASN A 99 -19.67 6.07 -2.09
CA ASN A 99 -19.64 4.86 -1.26
C ASN A 99 -18.66 3.78 -1.76
N TRP A 100 -18.45 3.70 -3.08
CA TRP A 100 -17.52 2.75 -3.69
C TRP A 100 -16.05 3.06 -3.37
N ALA A 101 -15.70 4.34 -3.16
CA ALA A 101 -14.33 4.79 -2.91
C ALA A 101 -13.92 4.71 -1.43
N VAL A 102 -14.87 4.43 -0.55
CA VAL A 102 -14.74 4.54 0.90
C VAL A 102 -14.64 3.16 1.53
N GLY A 103 -13.81 3.02 2.56
CA GLY A 103 -13.69 1.77 3.31
C GLY A 103 -13.33 0.57 2.44
N TRP A 104 -13.86 -0.60 2.81
CA TRP A 104 -13.62 -1.86 2.11
C TRP A 104 -14.51 -2.08 0.88
N TYR A 105 -15.36 -1.11 0.51
CA TYR A 105 -16.30 -1.27 -0.61
C TYR A 105 -15.59 -1.41 -1.95
N SER A 106 -14.53 -0.64 -2.20
CA SER A 106 -13.71 -0.77 -3.42
C SER A 106 -13.10 -2.16 -3.54
N VAL A 107 -12.51 -2.66 -2.44
CA VAL A 107 -11.93 -4.00 -2.37
C VAL A 107 -12.99 -5.06 -2.70
N LEU A 108 -14.19 -4.97 -2.10
CA LEU A 108 -15.28 -5.91 -2.37
C LEU A 108 -15.85 -5.80 -3.79
N ALA A 109 -15.97 -4.60 -4.32
CA ALA A 109 -16.49 -4.34 -5.67
C ALA A 109 -15.53 -4.86 -6.75
N TRP A 110 -14.23 -4.81 -6.48
CA TRP A 110 -13.20 -5.13 -7.47
C TRP A 110 -12.45 -6.43 -7.22
N LYS A 111 -12.76 -7.16 -6.13
CA LYS A 111 -12.07 -8.42 -5.79
C LYS A 111 -12.08 -9.41 -6.94
N ASP A 112 -13.13 -9.45 -7.76
CA ASP A 112 -13.27 -10.44 -8.83
C ASP A 112 -12.38 -10.15 -10.05
N TYR A 113 -11.73 -8.98 -10.12
CA TYR A 113 -10.78 -8.62 -11.16
C TYR A 113 -9.31 -8.95 -10.81
N VAL A 114 -9.03 -9.26 -9.54
CA VAL A 114 -7.67 -9.54 -9.04
C VAL A 114 -7.52 -11.00 -8.62
N ASP A 115 -6.31 -11.54 -8.77
CA ASP A 115 -5.94 -12.83 -8.18
C ASP A 115 -5.47 -12.67 -6.73
N VAL A 116 -4.81 -11.53 -6.45
CA VAL A 116 -4.31 -11.13 -5.12
C VAL A 116 -4.75 -9.71 -4.82
N VAL A 117 -5.30 -9.45 -3.64
CA VAL A 117 -5.64 -8.10 -3.17
C VAL A 117 -4.36 -7.38 -2.74
N GLY A 118 -3.96 -6.34 -3.46
CA GLY A 118 -2.80 -5.52 -3.12
C GLY A 118 -3.21 -4.33 -2.25
N LEU A 119 -2.46 -4.06 -1.21
CA LEU A 119 -2.76 -2.95 -0.30
C LEU A 119 -1.66 -1.88 -0.32
N GLY A 120 -2.10 -0.63 -0.44
CA GLY A 120 -1.33 0.59 -0.33
C GLY A 120 -1.52 1.15 1.07
N ALA A 121 -0.68 0.73 2.00
CA ALA A 121 -0.90 0.92 3.43
C ALA A 121 0.04 1.96 4.03
N TYR A 122 -0.44 3.19 4.15
CA TYR A 122 0.31 4.33 4.68
C TYR A 122 -0.34 4.93 5.94
N PRO A 123 -0.34 4.23 7.08
CA PRO A 123 -1.03 4.70 8.28
C PRO A 123 -0.38 5.97 8.87
N ASN A 124 0.89 6.23 8.54
CA ASN A 124 1.65 7.41 8.96
C ASN A 124 1.81 8.45 7.83
N TYR A 125 0.93 8.48 6.84
CA TYR A 125 1.05 9.49 5.76
C TYR A 125 0.75 10.91 6.27
N ILE A 126 -0.18 11.04 7.22
CA ILE A 126 -0.65 12.33 7.77
C ILE A 126 0.00 12.64 9.12
N TRP A 127 0.29 11.62 9.93
CA TRP A 127 0.84 11.76 11.28
C TRP A 127 2.13 10.95 11.43
N SER A 128 3.16 11.58 11.98
CA SER A 128 4.42 10.90 12.27
C SER A 128 4.38 10.11 13.58
N ASP A 129 3.55 10.52 14.54
CA ASP A 129 3.43 9.94 15.88
C ASP A 129 1.95 9.77 16.27
N PRO A 130 1.56 8.63 16.89
CA PRO A 130 2.39 7.44 17.13
C PRO A 130 2.86 6.76 15.83
N VAL A 131 3.93 5.97 15.91
CA VAL A 131 4.36 5.11 14.79
C VAL A 131 3.38 3.93 14.68
N LEU A 132 2.71 3.82 13.53
CA LEU A 132 1.56 2.92 13.31
C LEU A 132 1.92 1.74 12.39
N GLY A 133 3.16 1.24 12.42
CA GLY A 133 3.56 0.09 11.61
C GLY A 133 2.74 -1.16 11.91
N TYR A 134 2.35 -1.36 13.17
CA TYR A 134 1.50 -2.46 13.60
C TYR A 134 0.10 -2.48 12.93
N ALA A 135 -0.38 -1.36 12.41
CA ALA A 135 -1.71 -1.26 11.81
C ALA A 135 -1.78 -1.90 10.41
N VAL A 136 -0.64 -2.16 9.76
CA VAL A 136 -0.58 -2.70 8.39
C VAL A 136 -1.06 -4.15 8.32
N ALA A 137 -0.61 -5.01 9.24
CA ALA A 137 -0.94 -6.43 9.21
C ALA A 137 -2.45 -6.73 9.37
N PRO A 138 -3.20 -6.03 10.25
CA PRO A 138 -4.65 -6.10 10.29
C PRO A 138 -5.34 -5.83 8.94
N TYR A 139 -4.84 -4.90 8.12
CA TYR A 139 -5.43 -4.64 6.79
C TYR A 139 -5.30 -5.86 5.87
N VAL A 140 -4.15 -6.54 5.87
CA VAL A 140 -3.94 -7.78 5.10
C VAL A 140 -4.91 -8.87 5.56
N LEU A 141 -5.02 -9.07 6.87
CA LEU A 141 -5.94 -10.05 7.45
C LEU A 141 -7.40 -9.76 7.05
N THR A 142 -7.84 -8.52 7.23
CA THR A 142 -9.21 -8.10 6.90
C THR A 142 -9.49 -8.24 5.41
N ALA A 143 -8.59 -7.78 4.54
CA ALA A 143 -8.74 -7.92 3.09
C ALA A 143 -8.91 -9.38 2.68
N SER A 144 -8.07 -10.28 3.23
CA SER A 144 -8.13 -11.69 2.91
C SER A 144 -9.43 -12.34 3.37
N GLN A 145 -9.85 -12.09 4.62
CA GLN A 145 -11.09 -12.62 5.19
C GLN A 145 -12.34 -12.12 4.46
N LEU A 146 -12.38 -10.84 4.11
CA LEU A 146 -13.54 -10.24 3.43
C LEU A 146 -13.70 -10.74 1.99
N THR A 147 -12.59 -10.99 1.31
CA THR A 147 -12.62 -11.35 -0.13
C THR A 147 -12.54 -12.84 -0.38
N GLY A 148 -12.07 -13.62 0.60
CA GLY A 148 -11.66 -15.02 0.40
C GLY A 148 -10.46 -15.16 -0.53
N LYS A 149 -9.75 -14.06 -0.80
CA LYS A 149 -8.58 -14.03 -1.70
C LYS A 149 -7.29 -13.83 -0.90
N PRO A 150 -6.15 -14.24 -1.47
CA PRO A 150 -4.84 -13.79 -1.00
C PRO A 150 -4.78 -12.26 -0.92
N ALA A 151 -4.18 -11.72 0.13
CA ALA A 151 -3.90 -10.29 0.24
C ALA A 151 -2.42 -10.06 0.57
N MET A 152 -1.86 -8.94 0.12
CA MET A 152 -0.47 -8.55 0.41
C MET A 152 -0.32 -7.04 0.45
N VAL A 153 0.77 -6.56 1.03
CA VAL A 153 1.16 -5.15 0.96
C VAL A 153 1.98 -4.94 -0.30
N VAL A 154 1.44 -4.19 -1.26
CA VAL A 154 2.12 -3.86 -2.52
C VAL A 154 2.79 -2.49 -2.48
N GLU A 155 2.40 -1.66 -1.53
CA GLU A 155 3.00 -0.34 -1.33
C GLU A 155 2.80 0.11 0.11
N SER A 156 3.88 0.50 0.79
CA SER A 156 3.83 0.94 2.17
C SER A 156 5.17 1.55 2.59
N GLY A 157 5.14 2.53 3.48
CA GLY A 157 6.33 3.30 3.81
C GLY A 157 6.10 4.27 4.94
N TYR A 158 7.20 4.81 5.46
CA TYR A 158 7.19 5.86 6.48
C TYR A 158 8.13 6.97 6.02
N PRO A 159 7.62 8.20 5.86
CA PRO A 159 8.45 9.32 5.42
C PRO A 159 9.39 9.76 6.54
N THR A 160 10.55 10.31 6.18
CA THR A 160 11.48 10.92 7.14
C THR A 160 11.39 12.46 7.13
N SER A 161 10.50 13.03 6.31
CA SER A 161 10.30 14.47 6.07
C SER A 161 9.13 14.70 5.06
N PRO A 162 8.67 15.93 4.78
CA PRO A 162 8.84 17.14 5.59
C PRO A 162 8.06 17.07 6.89
N ASN A 163 8.63 17.72 7.89
CA ASN A 163 7.92 18.02 9.12
C ASN A 163 6.92 19.14 8.84
N LEU A 164 5.65 18.78 8.62
CA LEU A 164 4.58 19.75 8.47
C LEU A 164 4.53 20.63 9.73
N SER A 165 4.67 21.93 9.57
CA SER A 165 4.52 22.90 10.65
C SER A 165 3.04 23.05 11.02
N LEU A 166 2.44 22.01 11.60
CA LEU A 166 1.12 22.10 12.23
C LEU A 166 1.27 22.73 13.63
N PRO A 167 0.26 23.45 14.14
CA PRO A 167 0.33 24.19 15.41
C PRO A 167 0.32 23.31 16.68
N PHE A 168 0.61 22.02 16.54
CA PHE A 168 0.59 21.00 17.59
C PHE A 168 2.04 20.48 17.83
N PRO A 169 2.34 19.85 18.98
CA PRO A 169 3.71 19.42 19.36
C PRO A 169 4.43 18.63 18.26
N PRO A 170 5.78 18.51 18.30
CA PRO A 170 6.60 18.14 17.15
C PRO A 170 6.32 16.71 16.64
N TRP A 171 5.31 16.58 15.78
CA TRP A 171 5.07 15.40 14.97
C TRP A 171 6.04 15.43 13.79
N TRP A 172 7.30 15.16 14.13
CA TRP A 172 8.36 15.09 13.17
C TRP A 172 8.54 13.66 12.69
N TYR A 173 8.61 13.54 11.37
CA TYR A 173 9.10 12.37 10.71
C TYR A 173 10.61 12.30 10.93
N THR A 174 11.09 11.12 11.33
CA THR A 174 12.51 10.88 11.56
C THR A 174 12.91 9.50 11.03
N GLU A 175 14.21 9.29 10.86
CA GLU A 175 14.75 8.00 10.42
C GLU A 175 14.54 6.91 11.49
N GLU A 176 14.59 7.28 12.78
CA GLU A 176 14.31 6.37 13.90
C GLU A 176 12.86 5.89 13.87
N ASN A 177 11.92 6.80 13.62
CA ASN A 177 10.51 6.42 13.48
C ASN A 177 10.26 5.59 12.21
N GLN A 178 10.97 5.86 11.11
CA GLN A 178 10.96 5.01 9.93
C GLN A 178 11.46 3.59 10.25
N ALA A 179 12.55 3.48 11.00
CA ALA A 179 13.10 2.21 11.45
C ALA A 179 12.10 1.46 12.36
N GLU A 180 11.48 2.17 13.31
CA GLU A 180 10.45 1.59 14.19
C GLU A 180 9.24 1.11 13.39
N TYR A 181 8.77 1.90 12.42
CA TYR A 181 7.69 1.52 11.53
C TYR A 181 7.99 0.20 10.82
N ILE A 182 9.19 0.06 10.25
CA ILE A 182 9.63 -1.14 9.54
C ILE A 182 9.69 -2.35 10.46
N ARG A 183 10.23 -2.18 11.68
CA ARG A 183 10.32 -3.25 12.70
C ARG A 183 8.95 -3.75 13.12
N GLN A 184 7.93 -2.92 13.09
CA GLN A 184 6.57 -3.33 13.37
C GLN A 184 5.88 -3.93 12.12
N ALA A 185 5.86 -3.19 11.01
CA ALA A 185 5.02 -3.49 9.86
C ALA A 185 5.40 -4.79 9.15
N ILE A 186 6.71 -5.02 8.91
CA ILE A 186 7.16 -6.17 8.12
C ILE A 186 6.98 -7.49 8.88
N PRO A 187 7.52 -7.68 10.10
CA PRO A 187 7.39 -8.94 10.82
C PRO A 187 5.94 -9.31 11.11
N LEU A 188 5.11 -8.34 11.54
CA LEU A 188 3.69 -8.61 11.82
C LEU A 188 2.92 -9.01 10.55
N THR A 189 3.23 -8.40 9.40
CA THR A 189 2.62 -8.79 8.13
C THR A 189 3.03 -10.21 7.75
N GLN A 190 4.31 -10.55 7.90
CA GLN A 190 4.82 -11.91 7.64
C GLN A 190 4.15 -12.95 8.56
N GLU A 191 4.01 -12.65 9.85
CA GLU A 191 3.35 -13.52 10.83
C GLU A 191 1.87 -13.75 10.47
N VAL A 192 1.12 -12.69 10.13
CA VAL A 192 -0.27 -12.80 9.70
C VAL A 192 -0.38 -13.64 8.42
N SER A 193 0.49 -13.42 7.44
CA SER A 193 0.48 -14.21 6.21
C SER A 193 0.81 -15.68 6.48
N ALA A 194 1.75 -15.99 7.39
CA ALA A 194 2.05 -17.36 7.81
C ALA A 194 0.85 -18.04 8.51
N LEU A 195 0.14 -17.30 9.38
CA LEU A 195 -1.06 -17.80 10.05
C LEU A 195 -2.21 -18.07 9.07
N LEU A 196 -2.36 -17.25 8.03
CA LEU A 196 -3.37 -17.46 7.00
C LEU A 196 -3.10 -18.74 6.19
N LEU A 197 -1.83 -18.97 5.79
CA LEU A 197 -1.44 -20.22 5.12
C LEU A 197 -1.72 -21.47 5.95
N LEU A 198 -1.49 -21.40 7.27
CA LEU A 198 -1.75 -22.52 8.17
C LEU A 198 -3.24 -22.85 8.26
N LYS A 199 -4.11 -21.83 8.24
CA LYS A 199 -5.56 -22.01 8.32
C LYS A 199 -6.17 -22.47 7.01
N GLU A 200 -5.64 -21.99 5.89
CA GLU A 200 -6.18 -22.26 4.57
C GLU A 200 -5.05 -22.60 3.58
N PRO A 201 -4.45 -23.81 3.65
CA PRO A 201 -3.29 -24.17 2.83
C PRO A 201 -3.54 -24.10 1.31
N GLN A 202 -4.82 -24.09 0.92
CA GLN A 202 -5.28 -24.04 -0.46
C GLN A 202 -5.42 -22.59 -0.98
N THR A 203 -5.60 -21.61 -0.10
CA THR A 203 -5.51 -20.20 -0.50
C THR A 203 -4.02 -19.87 -0.59
N LYS A 204 -3.57 -19.54 -1.80
CA LYS A 204 -2.20 -19.11 -2.07
C LYS A 204 -1.97 -17.72 -1.44
N CYS A 205 -1.99 -17.60 -0.11
CA CYS A 205 -1.93 -16.32 0.57
C CYS A 205 -0.73 -15.49 0.10
N GLY A 206 -0.98 -14.19 -0.12
CA GLY A 206 -0.01 -13.24 -0.68
C GLY A 206 1.05 -12.92 0.35
N LEU A 207 2.18 -13.61 0.27
CA LEU A 207 3.30 -13.48 1.20
C LEU A 207 4.21 -12.33 0.78
N GLY A 208 3.67 -11.12 0.73
CA GLY A 208 4.41 -9.98 0.21
C GLY A 208 4.27 -8.74 1.07
N PHE A 209 5.42 -8.15 1.38
CA PHE A 209 5.50 -6.78 1.82
C PHE A 209 6.46 -6.06 0.88
N ILE A 210 5.94 -5.14 0.08
CA ILE A 210 6.74 -4.26 -0.77
C ILE A 210 6.84 -2.91 -0.06
N TYR A 211 8.07 -2.55 0.31
CA TYR A 211 8.36 -1.25 0.92
C TYR A 211 8.60 -0.19 -0.16
N TRP A 212 7.90 0.93 -0.05
CA TRP A 212 8.11 2.13 -0.83
C TRP A 212 8.90 3.14 0.01
N ALA A 213 10.11 3.56 -0.36
CA ALA A 213 10.88 3.21 -1.56
C ALA A 213 12.36 2.92 -1.21
N LEU A 214 13.13 2.40 -2.16
CA LEU A 214 14.56 2.13 -1.92
C LEU A 214 15.37 3.42 -1.80
N ALA A 215 15.20 4.34 -2.75
CA ALA A 215 15.90 5.61 -2.78
C ALA A 215 14.94 6.77 -2.59
N THR A 216 15.40 7.79 -1.88
CA THR A 216 14.63 9.00 -1.62
C THR A 216 14.70 9.95 -2.84
N GLY A 217 13.60 10.61 -3.16
CA GLY A 217 13.52 11.63 -4.23
C GLY A 217 13.78 13.05 -3.71
N GLU A 218 14.66 13.21 -2.72
CA GLU A 218 14.92 14.48 -2.00
C GLU A 218 15.59 15.53 -2.90
N GLU A 219 14.89 16.06 -3.91
CA GLU A 219 15.34 17.29 -4.57
C GLU A 219 15.11 18.48 -3.64
N GLN A 220 16.19 19.14 -3.23
CA GLN A 220 16.14 20.40 -2.48
C GLN A 220 15.52 21.49 -3.35
N GLY A 221 14.21 21.68 -3.31
CA GLY A 221 13.58 22.76 -4.05
C GLY A 221 12.06 22.74 -4.05
N GLU A 222 11.47 23.68 -3.32
CA GLU A 222 10.10 24.19 -3.48
C GLU A 222 8.93 23.31 -3.00
N HIS A 223 8.50 23.62 -1.78
CA HIS A 223 7.11 23.64 -1.30
C HIS A 223 6.04 22.97 -2.17
N LYS A 224 5.67 21.73 -1.86
CA LYS A 224 4.27 21.28 -1.96
C LYS A 224 3.97 20.39 -0.78
N PHE A 225 2.84 20.64 -0.13
CA PHE A 225 2.25 19.93 1.01
C PHE A 225 1.99 18.41 0.75
N LEU A 226 2.50 17.87 -0.37
CA LEU A 226 2.05 16.65 -1.03
C LEU A 226 3.21 15.78 -1.54
N VAL A 227 4.45 16.01 -1.09
CA VAL A 227 5.61 15.24 -1.58
C VAL A 227 6.27 14.40 -0.48
N MET A 228 5.46 13.92 0.48
CA MET A 228 5.90 12.98 1.53
C MET A 228 6.55 11.73 0.92
N GLU A 229 6.03 11.27 -0.22
CA GLU A 229 6.58 10.16 -1.03
C GLU A 229 8.07 10.32 -1.33
N ASN A 230 8.57 11.54 -1.53
CA ASN A 230 9.98 11.77 -1.83
C ASN A 230 10.91 11.47 -0.67
N TYR A 231 10.38 11.34 0.55
CA TYR A 231 11.16 11.16 1.78
C TYR A 231 11.01 9.77 2.40
N GLN A 232 10.32 8.85 1.72
CA GLN A 232 10.13 7.48 2.22
C GLN A 232 11.29 6.55 1.87
N GLY A 233 12.26 7.02 1.08
CA GLY A 233 13.42 6.23 0.67
C GLY A 233 14.22 5.69 1.85
N LEU A 234 14.66 4.43 1.77
CA LEU A 234 15.60 3.82 2.74
C LEU A 234 17.03 4.33 2.58
N MET A 235 17.34 4.96 1.45
CA MET A 235 18.65 5.53 1.14
C MET A 235 18.54 7.03 0.95
N HIS A 236 19.51 7.76 1.49
CA HIS A 236 19.76 9.15 1.15
C HIS A 236 20.27 9.29 -0.28
N LEU A 237 20.32 10.52 -0.79
CA LEU A 237 21.03 10.82 -2.03
C LEU A 237 22.54 10.54 -1.88
N PRO A 238 23.26 10.16 -2.96
CA PRO A 238 24.67 9.74 -2.88
C PRO A 238 25.66 10.72 -2.22
N ASN A 239 25.31 12.00 -2.08
CA ASN A 239 26.16 13.06 -1.50
C ASN A 239 25.61 13.63 -0.19
N ASP A 240 24.65 12.97 0.45
CA ASP A 240 24.12 13.41 1.74
C ASP A 240 25.19 13.27 2.84
N PRO A 241 25.46 14.32 3.63
CA PRO A 241 26.47 14.29 4.70
C PRO A 241 26.17 13.28 5.81
N ARG A 242 24.92 12.81 5.94
CA ARG A 242 24.51 11.76 6.91
C ARG A 242 24.93 10.36 6.47
N GLY A 243 25.38 10.19 5.22
CA GLY A 243 25.75 8.90 4.63
C GLY A 243 24.63 8.30 3.79
N LEU A 244 24.92 7.20 3.08
CA LEU A 244 24.04 6.66 2.05
C LEU A 244 22.77 5.98 2.59
N TYR A 245 22.84 5.35 3.77
CA TYR A 245 21.77 4.52 4.30
C TYR A 245 21.10 5.20 5.49
N LYS A 246 19.76 5.19 5.51
CA LYS A 246 18.96 5.67 6.64
C LYS A 246 18.88 4.58 7.72
N GLU A 247 18.49 4.95 8.94
CA GLU A 247 18.18 3.97 10.01
C GLU A 247 17.13 2.93 9.56
N GLY A 248 16.16 3.34 8.75
CA GLY A 248 15.17 2.45 8.16
C GLY A 248 15.77 1.34 7.28
N PHE A 249 16.88 1.60 6.59
CA PHE A 249 17.56 0.58 5.79
C PHE A 249 18.09 -0.57 6.65
N TYR A 250 18.69 -0.25 7.79
CA TYR A 250 19.20 -1.26 8.71
C TYR A 250 18.06 -2.07 9.34
N ALA A 251 16.99 -1.40 9.75
CA ALA A 251 15.78 -2.08 10.20
C ALA A 251 15.20 -3.03 9.13
N PHE A 252 15.14 -2.59 7.87
CA PHE A 252 14.67 -3.42 6.76
C PHE A 252 15.58 -4.63 6.53
N LYS A 253 16.90 -4.45 6.61
CA LYS A 253 17.86 -5.55 6.49
C LYS A 253 17.69 -6.59 7.61
N ASP A 254 17.42 -6.12 8.84
CA ASP A 254 17.24 -7.00 9.99
C ASP A 254 15.97 -7.86 9.87
N THR A 255 14.88 -7.32 9.29
CA THR A 255 13.65 -8.09 9.06
C THR A 255 13.81 -9.17 8.00
N LEU A 256 14.67 -8.98 7.00
CA LEU A 256 15.04 -10.03 6.03
C LEU A 256 15.84 -11.16 6.67
N CYS A 257 16.64 -10.86 7.70
CA CYS A 257 17.35 -11.91 8.44
C CYS A 257 16.37 -12.75 9.27
N TYR A 258 15.30 -12.13 9.78
CA TYR A 258 14.24 -12.81 10.53
C TYR A 258 13.42 -13.76 9.65
N SER A 259 13.19 -13.44 8.36
CA SER A 259 12.46 -14.33 7.45
C SER A 259 13.20 -15.65 7.19
N SER A 260 14.53 -15.65 7.22
CA SER A 260 15.32 -16.89 7.10
C SER A 260 15.13 -17.86 8.29
N LEU A 261 14.82 -17.33 9.48
CA LEU A 261 14.47 -18.11 10.66
C LEU A 261 13.05 -18.67 10.56
N ILE A 262 12.11 -17.92 9.98
CA ILE A 262 10.76 -18.41 9.68
C ILE A 262 10.83 -19.53 8.63
N ASP A 263 11.63 -19.38 7.58
CA ASP A 263 11.84 -20.42 6.56
C ASP A 263 12.44 -21.70 7.16
N THR A 264 13.41 -21.56 8.08
CA THR A 264 14.03 -22.70 8.77
C THR A 264 13.04 -23.38 9.72
N THR A 265 12.25 -22.60 10.45
CA THR A 265 11.20 -23.10 11.34
C THR A 265 10.09 -23.78 10.52
N TRP A 266 9.71 -23.23 9.37
CA TRP A 266 8.75 -23.81 8.45
C TRP A 266 9.25 -25.11 7.80
N GLN A 267 10.52 -25.16 7.40
CA GLN A 267 11.15 -26.41 6.94
C GLN A 267 11.12 -27.48 8.03
N SER A 268 11.36 -27.11 9.30
CA SER A 268 11.28 -28.07 10.41
C SER A 268 9.85 -28.53 10.71
N ILE A 269 8.85 -27.64 10.59
CA ILE A 269 7.43 -27.98 10.77
C ILE A 269 6.94 -28.86 9.63
N SER A 270 7.23 -28.51 8.37
CA SER A 270 6.83 -29.30 7.20
C SER A 270 7.49 -30.68 7.14
N GLN A 271 8.72 -30.83 7.65
CA GLN A 271 9.36 -32.14 7.85
C GLN A 271 8.71 -32.97 8.98
N GLY A 272 8.09 -32.31 9.98
CA GLY A 272 7.31 -32.97 11.03
C GLY A 272 5.91 -33.44 10.60
N TYR A 273 5.40 -32.97 9.46
CA TYR A 273 4.11 -33.41 8.89
C TYR A 273 4.25 -34.46 7.77
N THR A 274 5.47 -34.88 7.44
CA THR A 274 5.69 -36.11 6.64
C THR A 274 5.76 -37.33 7.55
N THR A 275 4.59 -37.88 7.89
CA THR A 275 4.22 -39.22 8.42
C THR A 275 3.31 -39.14 9.65
N VAL A 276 1.99 -39.19 9.44
CA VAL A 276 1.09 -40.35 9.62
C VAL A 276 -0.14 -40.14 8.73
#